data_AF-A0A2W1B7D1-F1
#
_entry.id   AF-A0A2W1B7D1-F1
#
_cell.length_a   1.000
_cell.length_b   1.000
_cell.length_c   1.000
_cell.angle_alpha   90.00
_cell.angle_beta   90.00
_cell.angle_gamma   90.00
#
_symmetry.space_group_name_H-M   'P 1'
#
loop_
_entity.id
_entity.type
_entity.pdbx_description
1 polymer ?
#
loop_
_entity_poly.entity_id
_entity_poly.type
_entity_poly.pdbx_seq_one_letter_code
_entity_poly.pdbx_strand_id
1 'polypeptide(L)'
;MSNVRRGLEEAQDILEFNQHLDKIEAWIRDKEMMVQAHELGRDYEHCSALLRKLDDMDSDMKVDDKRVKSICALADKLLQQGPTQQAAAVSQRRDAFLAKWRALSGALQKYRDNLSAALEIHSFNRRRRHSRTHLQEGHTLQQLRTRTRTGGSSRAQEEASCEGRGGWGYQR
;
A
#
# COMPACT_ATOMS: atom_id res chain seq x y z
N MET A 1 -41.13 -44.02 4.54
CA MET A 1 -40.75 -43.13 3.42
C MET A 1 -39.85 -41.95 3.83
N SER A 2 -39.33 -41.90 5.07
CA SER A 2 -38.61 -40.75 5.64
C SER A 2 -37.07 -40.76 5.51
N ASN A 3 -36.47 -41.87 5.06
CA ASN A 3 -35.00 -41.98 4.96
C ASN A 3 -34.45 -41.55 3.59
N VAL A 4 -35.19 -41.80 2.51
CA VAL A 4 -34.76 -41.44 1.14
C VAL A 4 -34.76 -39.94 0.93
N ARG A 5 -35.79 -39.24 1.45
CA ARG A 5 -35.86 -37.76 1.39
C ARG A 5 -34.69 -37.10 2.12
N ARG A 6 -34.36 -37.60 3.31
CA ARG A 6 -33.26 -37.10 4.14
C ARG A 6 -31.90 -37.31 3.46
N GLY A 7 -31.68 -38.47 2.85
CA GLY A 7 -30.45 -38.75 2.11
C GLY A 7 -30.29 -37.91 0.84
N LEU A 8 -31.39 -37.57 0.15
CA LEU A 8 -31.37 -36.65 -0.98
C LEU A 8 -31.03 -35.22 -0.56
N GLU A 9 -31.62 -34.74 0.54
CA GLU A 9 -31.33 -33.42 1.09
C GLU A 9 -29.87 -33.31 1.56
N GLU A 10 -29.35 -34.32 2.24
CA GLU A 10 -27.93 -34.37 2.65
C GLU A 10 -26.98 -34.36 1.45
N ALA A 11 -27.25 -35.19 0.43
CA ALA A 11 -26.43 -35.23 -0.78
C ALA A 11 -26.44 -33.90 -1.54
N GLN A 12 -27.59 -33.21 -1.57
CA GLN A 12 -27.72 -31.88 -2.16
C GLN A 12 -26.90 -30.85 -1.38
N ASP A 13 -27.04 -30.80 -0.05
CA ASP A 13 -26.31 -29.87 0.81
C ASP A 13 -24.78 -30.08 0.69
N ILE A 14 -24.31 -31.34 0.62
CA ILE A 14 -22.89 -31.68 0.42
C ILE A 14 -22.38 -31.19 -0.94
N LEU A 15 -23.16 -31.38 -2.00
CA LEU A 15 -22.78 -30.92 -3.34
C LEU A 15 -22.66 -29.39 -3.35
N GLU A 16 -23.63 -28.70 -2.77
CA GLU A 16 -23.62 -27.24 -2.68
C GLU A 16 -22.42 -26.74 -1.87
N PHE A 17 -22.16 -27.33 -0.70
CA PHE A 17 -20.98 -27.03 0.11
C PHE A 17 -19.68 -27.16 -0.70
N ASN A 18 -19.49 -28.29 -1.38
CA ASN A 18 -18.27 -28.54 -2.17
C ASN A 18 -18.11 -27.51 -3.29
N GLN A 19 -19.19 -27.20 -4.02
CA GLN A 19 -19.15 -26.21 -5.11
C GLN A 19 -18.83 -24.80 -4.61
N HIS A 20 -19.40 -24.39 -3.49
CA HIS A 20 -19.09 -23.08 -2.92
C HIS A 20 -17.66 -23.01 -2.41
N LEU A 21 -17.19 -24.09 -1.77
CA LEU A 21 -15.83 -24.23 -1.27
C LEU A 21 -14.80 -24.17 -2.41
N ASP A 22 -14.98 -24.94 -3.47
CA ASP A 22 -14.03 -24.98 -4.58
C ASP A 22 -13.91 -23.62 -5.28
N LYS A 23 -15.02 -22.91 -5.43
CA LYS A 23 -15.02 -21.56 -6.02
C LYS A 23 -14.30 -20.54 -5.14
N ILE A 24 -14.48 -20.56 -3.82
CA ILE A 24 -13.75 -19.64 -2.93
C ILE A 24 -12.28 -20.04 -2.80
N GLU A 25 -11.95 -21.34 -2.84
CA GLU A 25 -10.55 -21.78 -2.85
C GLU A 25 -9.80 -21.34 -4.11
N ALA A 26 -10.44 -21.39 -5.28
CA ALA A 26 -9.88 -20.84 -6.51
C ALA A 26 -9.62 -19.33 -6.37
N TRP A 27 -10.61 -18.60 -5.86
CA TRP A 27 -10.47 -17.17 -5.58
C TRP A 27 -9.31 -16.86 -4.62
N ILE A 28 -9.17 -17.62 -3.53
CA ILE A 28 -8.05 -17.45 -2.58
C ILE A 28 -6.72 -17.64 -3.30
N ARG A 29 -6.56 -18.69 -4.12
CA ARG A 29 -5.32 -18.95 -4.86
C ARG A 29 -4.98 -17.80 -5.82
N ASP A 30 -5.97 -17.27 -6.52
CA ASP A 30 -5.77 -16.13 -7.42
C ASP A 30 -5.31 -14.89 -6.65
N LYS A 31 -5.89 -14.62 -5.48
CA LYS A 31 -5.47 -13.51 -4.61
C LYS A 31 -4.09 -13.75 -4.00
N GLU A 32 -3.76 -14.96 -3.57
CA GLU A 32 -2.43 -15.31 -3.06
C GLU A 32 -1.35 -15.08 -4.13
N MET A 33 -1.58 -15.53 -5.38
CA MET A 33 -0.66 -15.28 -6.48
C MET A 33 -0.47 -13.78 -6.76
N MET A 34 -1.55 -13.01 -6.67
CA MET A 34 -1.50 -11.55 -6.82
C MET A 34 -0.64 -10.88 -5.73
N VAL A 35 -0.77 -11.31 -4.47
CA VAL A 35 0.03 -10.79 -3.35
C VAL A 35 1.51 -11.18 -3.48
N GLN A 36 1.80 -12.44 -3.84
CA GLN A 36 3.17 -12.93 -4.02
C GLN A 36 3.91 -12.23 -5.18
N ALA A 37 3.18 -11.82 -6.22
CA ALA A 37 3.74 -11.15 -7.38
C ALA A 37 4.08 -9.66 -7.14
N HIS A 38 3.67 -9.05 -6.03
CA HIS A 38 3.87 -7.62 -5.78
C HIS A 38 5.06 -7.35 -4.84
N GLU A 39 6.20 -7.05 -5.45
CA GLU A 39 7.41 -6.54 -4.82
C GLU A 39 7.16 -5.26 -4.00
N LEU A 40 8.00 -5.05 -2.99
CA LEU A 40 8.04 -3.83 -2.20
C LEU A 40 8.27 -2.62 -3.12
N GLY A 41 7.42 -1.60 -3.03
CA GLY A 41 7.42 -0.48 -3.96
C GLY A 41 8.78 0.23 -4.04
N ARG A 42 9.18 0.59 -5.26
CA ARG A 42 10.50 1.18 -5.58
C ARG A 42 10.63 2.66 -5.19
N ASP A 43 9.50 3.35 -5.06
CA ASP A 43 9.42 4.76 -4.71
C ASP A 43 8.09 5.10 -4.03
N TYR A 44 7.97 6.32 -3.52
CA TYR A 44 6.79 6.79 -2.79
C TYR A 44 5.50 6.66 -3.59
N GLU A 45 5.51 7.03 -4.88
CA GLU A 45 4.30 7.02 -5.71
C GLU A 45 3.86 5.59 -5.99
N HIS A 46 4.81 4.69 -6.24
CA HIS A 46 4.56 3.26 -6.41
C HIS A 46 4.00 2.64 -5.12
N CYS A 47 4.58 2.92 -3.95
CA CYS A 47 4.03 2.44 -2.67
C CYS A 47 2.62 2.98 -2.40
N SER A 48 2.34 4.25 -2.74
CA SER A 48 1.01 4.84 -2.57
C SER A 48 -0.03 4.20 -3.50
N ALA A 49 0.33 3.90 -4.75
CA ALA A 49 -0.53 3.19 -5.69
C ALA A 49 -0.83 1.77 -5.21
N LEU A 50 0.17 1.07 -4.66
CA LEU A 50 0.02 -0.27 -4.08
C LEU A 50 -0.94 -0.27 -2.88
N LEU A 51 -0.88 0.74 -2.00
CA LEU A 51 -1.83 0.87 -0.90
C LEU A 51 -3.27 1.04 -1.37
N ARG A 52 -3.51 1.87 -2.40
CA ARG A 52 -4.87 2.02 -2.97
C ARG A 52 -5.39 0.69 -3.51
N LYS A 53 -4.52 -0.06 -4.17
CA LYS A 53 -4.85 -1.39 -4.69
C LYS A 53 -5.17 -2.38 -3.57
N LEU A 54 -4.53 -2.26 -2.40
CA LEU A 54 -4.91 -3.03 -1.22
C LEU A 54 -6.27 -2.64 -0.67
N ASP A 55 -6.65 -1.36 -0.72
CA ASP A 55 -7.99 -0.94 -0.30
C ASP A 55 -9.09 -1.57 -1.21
N ASP A 56 -8.82 -1.71 -2.52
CA ASP A 56 -9.71 -2.46 -3.43
C ASP A 56 -9.79 -3.94 -3.04
N MET A 57 -8.65 -4.56 -2.69
CA MET A 57 -8.62 -5.95 -2.22
C MET A 57 -9.36 -6.14 -0.89
N ASP A 58 -9.31 -5.16 0.03
CA ASP A 58 -10.07 -5.17 1.27
C ASP A 58 -11.58 -5.10 1.00
N SER A 59 -11.99 -4.37 -0.04
CA SER A 59 -13.38 -4.34 -0.49
C SER A 59 -13.82 -5.72 -1.01
N ASP A 60 -13.02 -6.33 -1.88
CA ASP A 60 -13.28 -7.69 -2.38
C ASP A 60 -13.39 -8.69 -1.21
N MET A 61 -12.45 -8.65 -0.26
CA MET A 61 -12.49 -9.50 0.94
C MET A 61 -13.77 -9.35 1.74
N LYS A 62 -14.32 -8.14 1.87
CA LYS A 62 -15.59 -7.91 2.58
C LYS A 62 -16.79 -8.51 1.85
N VAL A 63 -16.76 -8.52 0.51
CA VAL A 63 -17.80 -9.18 -0.30
C VAL A 63 -17.73 -10.68 -0.09
N ASP A 64 -16.52 -11.25 -0.17
CA ASP A 64 -16.30 -12.69 -0.03
C ASP A 64 -16.43 -13.21 1.41
N ASP A 65 -16.31 -12.37 2.43
CA ASP A 65 -16.61 -12.72 3.83
C ASP A 65 -18.05 -13.25 4.00
N LYS A 66 -19.02 -12.71 3.24
CA LYS A 66 -20.40 -13.22 3.24
C LYS A 66 -20.46 -14.66 2.70
N ARG A 67 -19.65 -14.96 1.69
CA ARG A 67 -19.57 -16.28 1.08
C ARG A 67 -18.91 -17.28 2.03
N VAL A 68 -17.83 -16.88 2.69
CA VAL A 68 -17.17 -17.65 3.76
C VAL A 68 -18.19 -18.01 4.84
N LYS A 69 -18.97 -17.05 5.32
CA LYS A 69 -20.03 -17.28 6.31
C LYS A 69 -21.09 -18.27 5.83
N SER A 70 -21.52 -18.17 4.57
CA SER A 70 -22.48 -19.10 3.98
C SER A 70 -21.93 -20.53 3.93
N ILE A 71 -20.66 -20.69 3.57
CA ILE A 71 -19.98 -22.00 3.54
C ILE A 71 -19.89 -22.59 4.94
N CYS A 72 -19.54 -21.78 5.95
CA CYS A 72 -19.53 -22.21 7.35
C CYS A 72 -20.92 -22.65 7.81
N ALA A 73 -21.97 -21.88 7.51
CA ALA A 73 -23.33 -22.22 7.87
C ALA A 73 -23.80 -23.55 7.23
N LEU A 74 -23.46 -23.79 5.96
CA LEU A 74 -23.73 -25.07 5.28
C LEU A 74 -22.96 -26.22 5.93
N ALA A 75 -21.69 -26.02 6.25
CA ALA A 75 -20.89 -27.03 6.94
C ALA A 75 -21.47 -27.36 8.32
N ASP A 76 -21.87 -26.35 9.10
CA ASP A 76 -22.43 -26.55 10.42
C ASP A 76 -23.80 -27.24 10.36
N LYS A 77 -24.64 -26.92 9.36
CA LYS A 77 -25.90 -27.62 9.07
C LYS A 77 -25.65 -29.11 8.80
N LEU A 78 -24.66 -29.44 7.96
CA LEU A 78 -24.28 -30.81 7.63
C LEU A 78 -23.75 -31.56 8.87
N LEU A 79 -22.96 -30.90 9.72
CA LEU A 79 -22.43 -31.50 10.95
C LEU A 79 -23.53 -31.75 12.01
N GLN A 80 -24.58 -30.92 12.04
CA GLN A 80 -25.72 -31.08 12.96
C GLN A 80 -26.67 -32.22 12.57
N GLN A 81 -26.66 -32.66 11.29
CA GLN A 81 -27.49 -33.78 10.82
C GLN A 81 -27.06 -35.15 11.38
N GLY A 82 -25.89 -35.23 12.04
CA GLY A 82 -25.39 -36.40 12.76
C GLY A 82 -24.06 -36.92 12.21
N PRO A 83 -23.44 -37.92 12.88
CA PRO A 83 -22.19 -38.51 12.44
C PRO A 83 -22.41 -39.35 11.17
N THR A 84 -22.34 -38.72 10.01
CA THR A 84 -22.31 -39.38 8.71
C THR A 84 -20.86 -39.62 8.26
N GLN A 85 -20.67 -40.53 7.29
CA GLN A 85 -19.34 -40.84 6.77
C GLN A 85 -18.68 -39.60 6.14
N GLN A 86 -19.48 -38.65 5.62
CA GLN A 86 -19.00 -37.39 5.06
C GLN A 86 -18.80 -36.27 6.10
N ALA A 87 -19.39 -36.34 7.29
CA ALA A 87 -19.29 -35.28 8.31
C ALA A 87 -17.83 -34.94 8.67
N ALA A 88 -16.98 -35.97 8.84
CA ALA A 88 -15.56 -35.77 9.11
C ALA A 88 -14.83 -35.04 7.96
N ALA A 89 -15.14 -35.41 6.71
CA ALA A 89 -14.56 -34.78 5.52
C ALA A 89 -15.02 -33.32 5.37
N VAL A 90 -16.29 -33.02 5.65
CA VAL A 90 -16.84 -31.66 5.63
C VAL A 90 -16.14 -30.79 6.68
N SER A 91 -15.99 -31.27 7.92
CA SER A 91 -15.25 -30.55 8.96
C SER A 91 -13.81 -30.28 8.55
N GLN A 92 -13.09 -31.30 8.09
CA GLN A 92 -11.70 -31.16 7.68
C GLN A 92 -11.54 -30.15 6.55
N ARG A 93 -12.42 -30.20 5.54
CA ARG A 93 -12.40 -29.26 4.40
C ARG A 93 -12.72 -27.83 4.86
N ARG A 94 -13.73 -27.64 5.72
CA ARG A 94 -14.07 -26.33 6.30
C ARG A 94 -12.86 -25.75 7.04
N ASP A 95 -12.21 -26.54 7.88
CA ASP A 95 -11.11 -26.08 8.72
C ASP A 95 -9.86 -25.75 7.88
N ALA A 96 -9.55 -26.57 6.86
CA ALA A 96 -8.47 -26.31 5.92
C ALA A 96 -8.71 -25.02 5.11
N PHE A 97 -9.94 -24.80 4.64
CA PHE A 97 -10.33 -23.56 3.95
C PHE A 97 -10.22 -22.34 4.87
N LEU A 98 -10.73 -22.41 6.09
CA LEU A 98 -10.62 -21.31 7.06
C LEU A 98 -9.17 -20.98 7.41
N ALA A 99 -8.29 -21.98 7.46
CA ALA A 99 -6.86 -21.76 7.64
C ALA A 99 -6.27 -20.95 6.46
N LYS A 100 -6.60 -21.32 5.21
CA LYS A 100 -6.18 -20.55 4.02
C LYS A 100 -6.71 -19.12 4.03
N TRP A 101 -7.99 -18.93 4.36
CA TRP A 101 -8.60 -17.61 4.46
C TRP A 101 -7.90 -16.71 5.49
N ARG A 102 -7.60 -17.25 6.69
CA ARG A 102 -6.85 -16.53 7.72
C ARG A 102 -5.41 -16.23 7.29
N ALA A 103 -4.76 -17.18 6.62
CA ALA A 103 -3.40 -16.98 6.10
C ALA A 103 -3.35 -15.85 5.06
N LEU A 104 -4.29 -15.82 4.11
CA LEU A 104 -4.42 -14.73 3.13
C LEU A 104 -4.67 -13.39 3.82
N SER A 105 -5.61 -13.35 4.76
CA SER A 105 -5.93 -12.12 5.53
C SER A 105 -4.68 -11.59 6.27
N GLY A 106 -3.94 -12.49 6.93
CA GLY A 106 -2.70 -12.15 7.62
C GLY A 106 -1.58 -11.70 6.66
N ALA A 107 -1.46 -12.32 5.49
CA ALA A 107 -0.50 -11.94 4.47
C ALA A 107 -0.79 -10.54 3.92
N LEU A 108 -2.06 -10.22 3.67
CA LEU A 108 -2.50 -8.89 3.24
C LEU A 108 -2.21 -7.82 4.29
N GLN A 109 -2.52 -8.09 5.56
CA GLN A 109 -2.20 -7.17 6.65
C GLN A 109 -0.69 -6.91 6.76
N LYS A 110 0.12 -7.98 6.74
CA LYS A 110 1.58 -7.86 6.79
C LYS A 110 2.12 -7.07 5.60
N TYR A 111 1.55 -7.28 4.41
CA TYR A 111 1.95 -6.54 3.21
C TYR A 111 1.60 -5.04 3.34
N ARG A 112 0.43 -4.71 3.90
CA ARG A 112 0.02 -3.32 4.21
C ARG A 112 0.99 -2.67 5.20
N ASP A 113 1.34 -3.37 6.27
CA ASP A 113 2.26 -2.87 7.30
C ASP A 113 3.65 -2.59 6.68
N ASN A 114 4.16 -3.51 5.88
CA ASN A 114 5.44 -3.34 5.17
C ASN A 114 5.45 -2.14 4.21
N LEU A 115 4.37 -1.96 3.43
CA LEU A 115 4.24 -0.81 2.52
C LEU A 115 4.13 0.51 3.28
N SER A 116 3.43 0.53 4.41
CA SER A 116 3.32 1.71 5.25
C SER A 116 4.68 2.14 5.81
N ALA A 117 5.48 1.19 6.30
CA ALA A 117 6.84 1.43 6.77
C ALA A 117 7.76 1.93 5.65
N ALA A 118 7.66 1.35 4.44
CA ALA A 118 8.41 1.83 3.28
C ALA A 118 8.04 3.27 2.90
N LEU A 119 6.75 3.62 2.94
CA LEU A 119 6.26 4.99 2.69
C LEU A 119 6.81 6.01 3.68
N GLU A 120 6.86 5.65 4.97
CA GLU A 120 7.46 6.51 5.99
C GLU A 120 8.92 6.82 5.66
N ILE A 121 9.71 5.79 5.31
CA ILE A 121 11.11 5.95 4.91
C ILE A 121 11.23 6.85 3.67
N HIS A 122 10.41 6.62 2.63
CA HIS A 122 10.44 7.45 1.43
C HIS A 122 10.05 8.91 1.72
N SER A 123 9.05 9.14 2.57
CA SER A 123 8.61 10.48 2.96
C SER A 123 9.69 11.22 3.77
N PHE A 124 10.38 10.49 4.66
CA PHE A 124 11.51 11.01 5.43
C PHE A 124 12.67 11.40 4.51
N ASN A 125 13.03 10.52 3.58
CA ASN A 125 14.08 10.78 2.60
C ASN A 125 13.75 11.97 1.69
N ARG A 126 12.49 12.12 1.28
CA ARG A 126 11.99 13.27 0.51
C ARG A 126 12.11 14.56 1.32
N ARG A 127 11.71 14.54 2.60
CA ARG A 127 11.85 15.68 3.52
C ARG A 127 13.31 16.07 3.72
N ARG A 128 14.19 15.10 4.01
CA ARG A 128 15.64 15.36 4.21
C ARG A 128 16.29 15.96 2.95
N ARG A 129 15.94 15.45 1.75
CA ARG A 129 16.42 16.00 0.48
C ARG A 129 15.97 17.44 0.28
N HIS A 130 14.70 17.74 0.58
CA HIS A 130 14.12 19.07 0.47
C HIS A 130 14.73 20.08 1.45
N SER A 131 14.94 19.70 2.72
CA SER A 131 15.65 20.56 3.68
C SER A 131 17.08 20.85 3.22
N ARG A 132 17.76 19.86 2.62
CA ARG A 132 19.14 20.03 2.13
C ARG A 132 19.23 21.01 0.96
N THR A 133 18.28 21.00 0.03
CA THR A 133 18.26 21.95 -1.10
C THR A 133 18.07 23.38 -0.60
N HIS A 134 17.15 23.61 0.35
CA HIS A 134 16.93 24.94 0.91
C HIS A 134 18.10 25.48 1.72
N LEU A 135 18.82 24.63 2.47
CA LEU A 135 20.04 25.05 3.16
C LEU A 135 21.14 25.44 2.16
N GLN A 136 21.27 24.67 1.07
CA GLN A 136 22.26 24.95 0.04
C GLN A 136 21.93 26.24 -0.73
N GLU A 137 20.64 26.48 -1.04
CA GLU A 137 20.13 27.74 -1.60
C GLU A 137 20.35 28.93 -0.65
N GLY A 138 20.11 28.76 0.65
CA GLY A 138 20.38 29.79 1.64
C GLY A 138 21.85 30.20 1.67
N HIS A 139 22.75 29.21 1.63
CA HIS A 139 24.19 29.45 1.59
C HIS A 139 24.63 30.14 0.28
N THR A 140 24.09 29.75 -0.88
CA THR A 140 24.40 30.42 -2.16
C THR A 140 23.89 31.85 -2.19
N LEU A 141 22.69 32.11 -1.69
CA LEU A 141 22.12 33.47 -1.59
C LEU A 141 22.94 34.35 -0.63
N GLN A 142 23.45 33.80 0.47
CA GLN A 142 24.31 34.53 1.39
C GLN A 142 25.65 34.91 0.74
N GLN A 143 26.26 33.99 -0.01
CA GLN A 143 27.49 34.27 -0.78
C GLN A 143 27.27 35.35 -1.88
N LEU A 144 26.11 35.34 -2.55
CA LEU A 144 25.74 36.37 -3.53
C LEU A 144 25.54 37.74 -2.86
N ARG A 145 24.94 37.80 -1.67
CA ARG A 145 24.80 39.04 -0.88
C ARG A 145 26.14 39.60 -0.40
N THR A 146 27.06 38.76 0.08
CA THR A 146 28.38 39.23 0.50
C THR A 146 29.18 39.76 -0.68
N ARG A 147 29.08 39.10 -1.85
CA ARG A 147 29.78 39.48 -3.07
C ARG A 147 29.24 40.76 -3.73
N THR A 148 27.92 41.01 -3.66
CA THR A 148 27.34 42.30 -4.07
C THR A 148 27.69 43.42 -3.09
N ARG A 149 27.78 43.13 -1.79
CA ARG A 149 28.23 44.11 -0.77
C ARG A 149 29.70 44.50 -0.94
N THR A 150 30.60 43.54 -1.23
CA THR A 150 32.01 43.83 -1.48
C THR A 150 32.26 44.40 -2.88
N GLY A 151 31.53 43.94 -3.89
CA GLY A 151 31.60 44.49 -5.26
C GLY A 151 31.01 45.89 -5.41
N GLY A 152 29.94 46.21 -4.67
CA GLY A 152 29.37 47.56 -4.60
C GLY A 152 30.27 48.57 -3.90
N SER A 153 31.08 48.12 -2.93
CA SER A 153 32.10 48.95 -2.28
C SER A 153 33.25 49.33 -3.22
N SER A 154 33.61 48.47 -4.17
CA SER A 154 34.68 48.75 -5.12
C SER A 154 34.21 49.68 -6.26
N ARG A 155 32.96 49.56 -6.71
CA ARG A 155 32.41 50.41 -7.77
C ARG A 155 32.13 51.85 -7.31
N ALA A 156 31.80 52.06 -6.03
CA ALA A 156 31.64 53.39 -5.44
C ALA A 156 32.98 54.14 -5.22
N GLN A 157 34.12 53.42 -5.14
CA GLN A 157 35.45 54.04 -5.05
C GLN A 157 36.06 54.38 -6.42
N GLU A 158 35.58 53.75 -7.50
CA GLU A 158 36.06 54.04 -8.86
C GLU A 158 35.35 55.26 -9.48
N GLU A 159 34.07 55.51 -9.16
CA GLU A 159 33.36 56.73 -9.59
C GLU A 159 33.85 58.01 -8.86
N ALA A 160 34.28 57.91 -7.60
CA ALA A 160 34.85 59.05 -6.85
C ALA A 160 36.27 59.45 -7.31
N SER A 161 36.96 58.60 -8.07
CA SER A 161 38.32 58.89 -8.60
C SER A 161 38.28 59.63 -9.95
N CYS A 162 37.14 59.63 -10.63
CA CYS A 162 36.95 60.33 -11.91
C CYS A 162 36.41 61.76 -11.78
N GLU A 163 35.83 62.16 -10.63
CA GLU A 163 35.40 63.56 -10.40
C GLU A 163 36.56 64.50 -10.00
N GLY A 164 37.79 63.99 -9.80
CA GLY A 164 38.97 64.77 -9.42
C GLY A 164 39.85 65.30 -10.57
N ARG A 165 39.54 65.00 -11.83
CA ARG A 165 40.32 65.49 -13.01
C ARG A 165 39.43 66.16 -14.05
N GLY A 166 38.78 67.24 -13.62
CA GLY A 166 38.01 68.13 -14.48
C GLY A 166 38.15 69.59 -14.04
N GLY A 167 39.38 70.03 -13.75
CA GLY A 167 39.69 71.44 -13.56
C GLY A 167 39.51 72.18 -14.88
N TRP A 168 38.33 72.77 -15.08
CA TRP A 168 38.08 73.75 -16.12
C TRP A 168 38.96 74.98 -15.89
N GLY A 169 40.12 74.99 -16.55
CA GLY A 169 40.90 76.21 -16.77
C GLY A 169 40.16 77.12 -17.73
N TYR A 170 39.33 78.01 -17.18
CA TYR A 170 38.80 79.18 -17.87
C TYR A 170 39.91 80.24 -17.88
N GLN A 171 40.54 80.43 -19.03
CA GLN A 171 41.40 81.59 -19.28
C GLN A 171 40.77 82.45 -20.39
N ARG A 172 40.69 83.73 -20.02
CA ARG A 172 40.26 84.95 -20.70
C ARG A 172 40.27 84.94 -22.24
#